data_AF-A0A3D5JBJ1-F1
#
_entry.id   AF-A0A3D5JBJ1-F1
#
_cell.length_a   1.000
_cell.length_b   1.000
_cell.length_c   1.000
_cell.angle_alpha   90.00
_cell.angle_beta   90.00
_cell.angle_gamma   90.00
#
_symmetry.space_group_name_H-M   'P 1'
#
loop_
_entity.id
_entity.type
_entity.pdbx_description
1 polymer ?
#
loop_
_entity_poly.entity_id
_entity_poly.type
_entity_poly.pdbx_seq_one_letter_code
_entity_poly.pdbx_strand_id
1 'polypeptide(L)'
;MGRDALSTALRVGLNEKLEDLEGFGGVEEVHFTSFVLSRVSSGQIASTTEPTSKKISIAELELEKQKRIQLEQELVALKAQQQEQQQTISSDSQVPLITITSASSNGPQGTISGRVTDNTGVGEVRVDGQLVAVDSNGIFTANTYVPEGGISVAVEAFDLAGLSSSMSVQLNRAAPESAASISFDRLNPLGRQVAKNDKALALIVGVDSYAKTKRAIYADSDAKVFKDYATQKLGIPSNRIRVLVNDTADEAELLLAVKNWLSRAVKQNQSDVYIFFAGHGLASDDGEQMYLLPYDGAPELLEKTAILREEL
;
A
#
# COMPACT_ATOMS: atom_id res chain seq x y z
N MET A 1 -50.54 2.88 51.87
CA MET A 1 -50.65 2.69 50.41
C MET A 1 -49.84 3.77 49.67
N GLY A 2 -48.51 3.83 49.82
CA GLY A 2 -47.73 4.97 49.26
C GLY A 2 -46.32 4.65 48.74
N ARG A 3 -45.72 3.50 49.12
CA ARG A 3 -44.35 3.16 48.73
C ARG A 3 -44.30 2.33 47.45
N ASP A 4 -45.23 1.37 47.28
CA ASP A 4 -45.33 0.56 46.06
C ASP A 4 -45.83 1.38 44.87
N ALA A 5 -46.74 2.32 45.11
CA ALA A 5 -47.20 3.25 44.08
C ALA A 5 -46.07 4.19 43.62
N LEU A 6 -45.25 4.70 44.55
CA LEU A 6 -44.11 5.57 44.22
C LEU A 6 -43.00 4.81 43.50
N SER A 7 -42.72 3.57 43.91
CA SER A 7 -41.75 2.69 43.22
C SER A 7 -42.21 2.32 41.82
N THR A 8 -43.51 2.11 41.63
CA THR A 8 -44.08 1.80 40.31
C THR A 8 -44.04 3.04 39.41
N ALA A 9 -44.43 4.21 39.94
CA ALA A 9 -44.41 5.47 39.20
C ALA A 9 -42.99 5.90 38.81
N LEU A 10 -42.00 5.73 39.69
CA LEU A 10 -40.59 6.00 39.37
C LEU A 10 -40.05 5.06 38.30
N ARG A 11 -40.43 3.78 38.34
CA ARG A 11 -39.98 2.79 37.34
C ARG A 11 -40.59 3.04 35.97
N VAL A 12 -41.87 3.40 35.92
CA VAL A 12 -42.56 3.74 34.66
C VAL A 12 -42.01 5.04 34.08
N GLY A 13 -41.88 6.10 34.88
CA GLY A 13 -41.38 7.39 34.41
C GLY A 13 -39.90 7.38 33.98
N LEU A 14 -39.07 6.50 34.54
CA LEU A 14 -37.69 6.31 34.06
C LEU A 14 -37.65 5.57 32.72
N ASN A 15 -38.49 4.53 32.56
CA ASN A 15 -38.57 3.76 31.31
C ASN A 15 -39.13 4.60 30.15
N GLU A 16 -40.17 5.39 30.36
CA GLU A 16 -40.72 6.31 29.34
C GLU A 16 -39.66 7.31 28.85
N LYS A 17 -38.88 7.88 29.78
CA LYS A 17 -37.78 8.79 29.45
C LYS A 17 -36.59 8.12 28.76
N LEU A 18 -36.39 6.83 28.99
CA LEU A 18 -35.35 6.04 28.34
C LEU A 18 -35.78 5.65 26.92
N GLU A 19 -37.04 5.27 26.71
CA GLU A 19 -37.61 5.02 25.37
C GLU A 19 -37.61 6.28 24.48
N ASP A 20 -37.88 7.47 25.04
CA ASP A 20 -37.77 8.75 24.31
C ASP A 20 -36.31 9.10 23.90
N LEU A 21 -35.32 8.49 24.56
CA LEU A 21 -33.89 8.65 24.24
C LEU A 21 -33.39 7.59 23.23
N GLU A 22 -34.17 6.56 22.91
CA GLU A 22 -33.82 5.45 21.99
C GLU A 22 -33.97 5.80 20.50
N GLY A 23 -33.48 6.99 20.10
CA GLY A 23 -33.14 7.30 18.71
C GLY A 23 -31.75 6.84 18.29
N PHE A 24 -30.94 6.31 19.21
CA PHE A 24 -29.58 5.81 18.92
C PHE A 24 -29.40 4.41 19.53
N GLY A 25 -29.09 3.45 18.66
CA GLY A 25 -29.11 2.03 18.99
C GLY A 25 -28.02 1.53 19.94
N GLY A 26 -28.37 0.46 20.66
CA GLY A 26 -27.45 -0.59 21.09
C GLY A 26 -26.77 -0.39 22.45
N VAL A 27 -27.42 -0.84 23.53
CA VAL A 27 -26.73 -1.26 24.77
C VAL A 27 -27.38 -2.54 25.29
N GLU A 28 -26.63 -3.64 25.28
CA GLU A 28 -27.16 -5.00 25.48
C GLU A 28 -27.26 -5.44 26.96
N GLU A 29 -26.81 -4.65 27.94
CA GLU A 29 -26.96 -5.00 29.35
C GLU A 29 -26.84 -3.79 30.29
N VAL A 30 -27.84 -3.57 31.15
CA VAL A 30 -27.76 -2.62 32.29
C VAL A 30 -27.98 -3.41 33.58
N HIS A 31 -26.91 -3.65 34.33
CA HIS A 31 -26.98 -4.28 35.65
C HIS A 31 -27.46 -3.28 36.71
N PHE A 32 -28.60 -3.57 37.35
CA PHE A 32 -29.03 -2.89 38.57
C PHE A 32 -28.76 -3.78 39.79
N THR A 33 -27.90 -3.32 40.71
CA THR A 33 -27.67 -3.98 42.00
C THR A 33 -28.90 -3.77 42.89
N SER A 34 -29.67 -4.84 43.10
CA SER A 34 -30.85 -4.88 43.98
C SER A 34 -30.48 -4.68 45.46
N PHE A 35 -31.12 -3.73 46.14
CA PHE A 35 -31.06 -3.61 47.60
C PHE A 35 -32.15 -4.47 48.26
N VAL A 36 -31.75 -5.47 49.05
CA VAL A 36 -32.66 -6.38 49.76
C VAL A 36 -33.10 -5.76 51.10
N LEU A 37 -34.41 -5.64 51.33
CA LEU A 37 -34.97 -5.39 52.67
C LEU A 37 -35.28 -6.73 53.35
N SER A 38 -34.53 -7.07 54.40
CA SER A 38 -34.79 -8.25 55.23
C SER A 38 -35.87 -7.98 56.28
N ARG A 39 -36.80 -8.94 56.44
CA ARG A 39 -37.78 -9.01 57.53
C ARG A 39 -37.15 -9.71 58.73
N VAL A 40 -37.38 -9.23 59.94
CA VAL A 40 -36.99 -9.92 61.19
C VAL A 40 -38.23 -10.53 61.85
N SER A 41 -38.18 -11.84 62.10
CA SER A 41 -39.17 -12.63 62.87
C SER A 41 -38.70 -12.77 64.33
N SER A 42 -39.66 -12.75 65.25
CA SER A 42 -39.49 -12.72 66.71
C SER A 42 -38.95 -14.04 67.31
N GLY A 43 -38.03 -13.96 68.29
CA GLY A 43 -37.66 -15.11 69.15
C GLY A 43 -36.35 -14.97 69.95
N GLN A 44 -36.47 -14.48 71.21
CA GLN A 44 -35.66 -14.70 72.42
C GLN A 44 -34.14 -14.33 72.54
N ILE A 45 -33.93 -13.13 73.12
CA ILE A 45 -33.05 -12.66 74.23
C ILE A 45 -31.60 -13.18 74.38
N ALA A 46 -30.64 -12.28 74.12
CA ALA A 46 -29.43 -12.11 74.92
C ALA A 46 -28.97 -10.62 74.91
N SER A 47 -28.83 -10.06 76.12
CA SER A 47 -28.05 -8.90 76.56
C SER A 47 -27.70 -7.76 75.57
N THR A 48 -28.31 -6.60 75.84
CA THR A 48 -27.71 -5.24 75.75
C THR A 48 -27.08 -4.83 74.42
N THR A 49 -27.87 -4.21 73.56
CA THR A 49 -27.57 -2.91 72.92
C THR A 49 -28.89 -2.32 72.44
N GLU A 50 -29.22 -1.13 72.90
CA GLU A 50 -30.34 -0.35 72.36
C GLU A 50 -30.18 -0.22 70.84
N PRO A 51 -31.27 -0.25 70.05
CA PRO A 51 -31.16 0.16 68.65
C PRO A 51 -30.85 1.67 68.69
N THR A 52 -29.60 2.02 68.43
CA THR A 52 -29.22 3.42 68.26
C THR A 52 -29.90 3.90 67.00
N SER A 53 -31.12 4.44 67.13
CA SER A 53 -31.67 5.30 66.11
C SER A 53 -30.66 6.43 65.99
N LYS A 54 -29.89 6.49 64.91
CA LYS A 54 -29.10 7.66 64.57
C LYS A 54 -30.11 8.81 64.45
N LYS A 55 -30.27 9.57 65.53
CA LYS A 55 -31.01 10.84 65.51
C LYS A 55 -30.18 11.76 64.64
N ILE A 56 -30.54 11.86 63.37
CA ILE A 56 -30.02 12.90 62.48
C ILE A 56 -30.34 14.21 63.19
N SER A 57 -29.30 14.98 63.51
CA SER A 57 -29.48 16.24 64.19
C SER A 57 -30.24 17.21 63.27
N ILE A 58 -31.04 18.10 63.85
CA ILE A 58 -31.76 19.13 63.08
C ILE A 58 -30.77 19.97 62.25
N ALA A 59 -29.54 20.16 62.74
CA ALA A 59 -28.47 20.86 62.04
C ALA A 59 -27.96 20.11 60.79
N GLU A 60 -27.76 18.80 60.86
CA GLU A 60 -27.39 17.98 59.69
C GLU A 60 -28.49 17.97 58.64
N LEU A 61 -29.76 17.92 59.06
CA LEU A 61 -30.90 17.98 58.15
C LEU A 61 -30.97 19.33 57.42
N GLU A 62 -30.64 20.42 58.11
CA GLU A 62 -30.67 21.77 57.52
C GLU A 62 -29.51 22.01 56.55
N LEU A 63 -28.32 21.48 56.85
CA LEU A 63 -27.16 21.52 55.96
C LEU A 63 -27.41 20.73 54.67
N GLU A 64 -28.03 19.55 54.78
CA GLU A 64 -28.38 18.73 53.61
C GLU A 64 -29.46 19.40 52.74
N LYS A 65 -30.46 20.07 53.36
CA LYS A 65 -31.43 20.89 52.61
C LYS A 65 -30.75 22.02 51.85
N GLN A 66 -29.82 22.75 52.48
CA GLN A 66 -29.08 23.83 51.84
C GLN A 66 -28.25 23.31 50.65
N LYS A 67 -27.56 22.17 50.83
CA LYS A 67 -26.82 21.52 49.75
C LYS A 67 -27.72 21.08 48.60
N ARG A 68 -28.92 20.55 48.87
CA ARG A 68 -29.90 20.22 47.83
C ARG A 68 -30.36 21.45 47.06
N ILE A 69 -30.69 22.53 47.75
CA ILE A 69 -31.09 23.80 47.10
C ILE A 69 -29.96 24.31 46.21
N GLN A 70 -28.70 24.26 46.66
CA GLN A 70 -27.55 24.65 45.87
C GLN A 70 -27.38 23.77 44.62
N LEU A 71 -27.48 22.45 44.76
CA LEU A 71 -27.40 21.52 43.64
C LEU A 71 -28.57 21.69 42.65
N GLU A 72 -29.78 21.98 43.14
CA GLU A 72 -30.94 22.27 42.28
C GLU A 72 -30.73 23.55 41.48
N GLN A 73 -30.18 24.59 42.11
CA GLN A 73 -29.82 25.84 41.43
C GLN A 73 -28.73 25.62 40.36
N GLU A 74 -27.68 24.87 40.69
CA GLU A 74 -26.61 24.52 39.75
C GLU A 74 -27.15 23.68 38.58
N LEU A 75 -28.05 22.73 38.85
CA LEU A 75 -28.69 21.91 37.82
C LEU A 75 -29.56 22.74 36.86
N VAL A 76 -30.29 23.72 37.39
CA VAL A 76 -31.07 24.65 36.54
C VAL A 76 -30.14 25.49 35.67
N ALA A 77 -29.03 25.98 36.21
CA ALA A 77 -28.05 26.75 35.45
C ALA A 77 -27.39 25.92 34.34
N LEU A 78 -26.96 24.69 34.64
CA LEU A 78 -26.42 23.75 33.65
C LEU A 78 -27.42 23.42 32.54
N LYS A 79 -28.70 23.22 32.88
CA LYS A 79 -29.76 22.98 31.89
C LYS A 79 -30.01 24.19 31.00
N ALA A 80 -30.01 25.39 31.57
CA ALA A 80 -30.15 26.63 30.79
C ALA A 80 -28.97 26.78 29.82
N GLN A 81 -27.73 26.57 30.30
CA GLN A 81 -26.53 26.62 29.47
C GLN A 81 -26.56 25.57 28.35
N GLN A 82 -27.01 24.35 28.64
CA GLN A 82 -27.15 23.30 27.63
C GLN A 82 -28.20 23.67 26.57
N GLN A 83 -29.35 24.25 26.97
CA GLN A 83 -30.38 24.70 26.03
C GLN A 83 -29.88 25.83 25.13
N GLU A 84 -29.14 26.80 25.69
CA GLU A 84 -28.52 27.87 24.91
C GLU A 84 -27.52 27.33 23.89
N GLN A 85 -26.64 26.40 24.30
CA GLN A 85 -25.69 25.74 23.38
C GLN A 85 -26.42 24.99 22.26
N GLN A 86 -27.47 24.25 22.60
CA GLN A 86 -28.25 23.49 21.63
C GLN A 86 -28.95 24.40 20.62
N GLN A 87 -29.47 25.56 21.09
CA GLN A 87 -30.02 26.58 20.21
C GLN A 87 -28.95 27.15 19.27
N THR A 88 -27.77 27.52 19.79
CA THR A 88 -26.69 28.06 18.95
C THR A 88 -26.26 27.09 17.85
N ILE A 89 -26.11 25.80 18.17
CA ILE A 89 -25.78 24.76 17.19
C ILE A 89 -26.92 24.57 16.19
N SER A 90 -28.17 24.48 16.65
CA SER A 90 -29.33 24.24 15.76
C SER A 90 -29.63 25.38 14.79
N SER A 91 -29.25 26.61 15.13
CA SER A 91 -29.45 27.80 14.30
C SER A 91 -28.27 28.11 13.37
N ASP A 92 -27.19 27.32 13.46
CA ASP A 92 -25.98 27.57 12.72
C ASP A 92 -26.17 27.34 11.21
N SER A 93 -25.44 28.12 10.44
CA SER A 93 -25.44 28.06 8.97
C SER A 93 -24.06 28.28 8.37
N GLN A 94 -23.04 28.50 9.21
CA GLN A 94 -21.67 28.71 8.76
C GLN A 94 -20.98 27.35 8.66
N VAL A 95 -20.31 27.09 7.54
CA VAL A 95 -19.51 25.87 7.41
C VAL A 95 -18.12 26.06 8.01
N PRO A 96 -17.44 24.99 8.47
CA PRO A 96 -16.07 25.07 8.95
C PRO A 96 -15.11 25.67 7.93
N LEU A 97 -14.16 26.48 8.38
CA LEU A 97 -13.07 27.00 7.55
C LEU A 97 -11.83 26.11 7.67
N ILE A 98 -11.40 25.53 6.56
CA ILE A 98 -10.16 24.73 6.46
C ILE A 98 -9.04 25.60 5.91
N THR A 99 -7.89 25.62 6.60
CA THR A 99 -6.65 26.27 6.14
C THR A 99 -5.50 25.29 6.16
N ILE A 100 -4.86 25.06 5.01
CA ILE A 100 -3.67 24.19 4.92
C ILE A 100 -2.42 25.02 5.18
N THR A 101 -1.67 24.63 6.20
CA THR A 101 -0.41 25.28 6.57
C THR A 101 0.76 24.69 5.78
N SER A 102 0.75 23.38 5.55
CA SER A 102 1.75 22.69 4.74
C SER A 102 1.20 21.40 4.14
N ALA A 103 1.71 21.06 2.96
CA ALA A 103 1.49 19.78 2.31
C ALA A 103 2.79 19.37 1.63
N SER A 104 3.35 18.22 2.02
CA SER A 104 4.63 17.74 1.50
C SER A 104 4.67 16.22 1.47
N SER A 105 5.63 15.69 0.74
CA SER A 105 5.82 14.26 0.53
C SER A 105 7.30 13.92 0.60
N ASN A 106 7.62 12.83 1.30
CA ASN A 106 8.93 12.23 1.38
C ASN A 106 8.84 10.78 0.90
N GLY A 107 9.22 10.56 -0.37
CA GLY A 107 8.99 9.28 -1.03
C GLY A 107 7.50 8.90 -1.02
N PRO A 108 7.12 7.67 -0.59
CA PRO A 108 5.73 7.23 -0.56
C PRO A 108 4.89 7.86 0.56
N GLN A 109 5.48 8.58 1.51
CA GLN A 109 4.77 9.16 2.64
C GLN A 109 4.47 10.64 2.42
N GLY A 110 3.19 11.00 2.37
CA GLY A 110 2.70 12.37 2.37
C GLY A 110 2.30 12.83 3.76
N THR A 111 2.46 14.13 4.04
CA THR A 111 2.02 14.78 5.27
C THR A 111 1.27 16.06 4.92
N ILE A 112 0.07 16.22 5.47
CA ILE A 112 -0.77 17.41 5.36
C ILE A 112 -0.99 17.95 6.77
N SER A 113 -0.63 19.22 6.98
CA SER A 113 -0.90 19.92 8.25
C SER A 113 -1.73 21.17 7.97
N GLY A 114 -2.69 21.42 8.85
CA GLY A 114 -3.60 22.54 8.70
C GLY A 114 -4.33 22.88 9.97
N ARG A 115 -5.26 23.84 9.84
CA ARG A 115 -6.14 24.30 10.92
C ARG A 115 -7.57 24.33 10.41
N VAL A 116 -8.50 23.90 11.25
CA VAL A 116 -9.95 24.00 11.03
C VAL A 116 -10.54 24.86 12.14
N THR A 117 -11.38 25.82 11.77
CA THR A 117 -12.07 26.70 12.73
C THR A 117 -13.52 26.87 12.35
N ASP A 118 -14.38 26.97 13.37
CA ASP A 118 -15.80 27.19 13.20
C ASP A 118 -16.38 28.00 14.40
N ASN A 119 -17.54 28.64 14.22
CA ASN A 119 -18.21 29.47 15.23
C ASN A 119 -18.91 28.63 16.33
N THR A 120 -19.46 27.46 16.00
CA THR A 120 -20.10 26.54 16.96
C THR A 120 -19.17 25.42 17.41
N GLY A 121 -18.13 25.13 16.62
CA GLY A 121 -17.04 24.26 16.98
C GLY A 121 -16.82 23.17 15.94
N VAL A 122 -15.63 22.57 15.96
CA VAL A 122 -15.28 21.51 15.01
C VAL A 122 -15.68 20.15 15.58
N GLY A 123 -16.53 19.43 14.84
CA GLY A 123 -16.98 18.09 15.19
C GLY A 123 -15.95 17.02 14.78
N GLU A 124 -15.68 16.90 13.48
CA GLU A 124 -14.68 15.97 12.96
C GLU A 124 -13.94 16.52 11.74
N VAL A 125 -12.70 16.04 11.53
CA VAL A 125 -11.92 16.31 10.33
C VAL A 125 -11.50 14.98 9.73
N ARG A 126 -11.71 14.84 8.42
CA ARG A 126 -11.33 13.65 7.66
C ARG A 126 -10.32 14.01 6.58
N VAL A 127 -9.32 13.18 6.41
CA VAL A 127 -8.35 13.28 5.32
C VAL A 127 -8.38 11.97 4.55
N ASP A 128 -8.72 12.04 3.27
CA ASP A 128 -8.97 10.86 2.42
C ASP A 128 -10.05 9.92 3.01
N GLY A 129 -11.08 10.51 3.64
CA GLY A 129 -12.15 9.77 4.32
C GLY A 129 -11.75 9.17 5.68
N GLN A 130 -10.49 9.27 6.11
CA GLN A 130 -10.03 8.80 7.43
C GLN A 130 -10.14 9.90 8.48
N LEU A 131 -10.68 9.58 9.65
CA LEU A 131 -10.77 10.50 10.79
C LEU A 131 -9.37 10.89 11.30
N VAL A 132 -9.14 12.19 11.46
CA VAL A 132 -7.87 12.76 11.94
C VAL A 132 -8.11 13.50 13.26
N ALA A 133 -7.20 13.29 14.22
CA ALA A 133 -7.24 14.01 15.48
C ALA A 133 -6.97 15.50 15.28
N VAL A 134 -7.79 16.33 15.92
CA VAL A 134 -7.68 17.79 15.93
C VAL A 134 -7.43 18.24 17.36
N ASP A 135 -6.45 19.12 17.57
CA ASP A 135 -6.18 19.66 18.90
C ASP A 135 -7.19 20.76 19.31
N SER A 136 -7.08 21.26 20.55
CA SER A 136 -7.95 22.31 21.06
C SER A 136 -7.84 23.64 20.31
N ASN A 137 -6.80 23.84 19.49
CA ASN A 137 -6.61 25.03 18.67
C ASN A 137 -7.13 24.83 17.24
N GLY A 138 -7.68 23.67 16.92
CA GLY A 138 -8.15 23.31 15.58
C GLY A 138 -7.04 22.79 14.67
N ILE A 139 -5.84 22.52 15.18
CA ILE A 139 -4.70 22.07 14.38
C ILE A 139 -4.78 20.56 14.17
N PHE A 140 -4.55 20.13 12.93
CA PHE A 140 -4.47 18.72 12.57
C PHE A 140 -3.20 18.42 11.78
N THR A 141 -2.78 17.16 11.80
CA THR A 141 -1.75 16.62 10.92
C THR A 141 -2.13 15.21 10.51
N ALA A 142 -2.11 14.95 9.21
CA ALA A 142 -2.47 13.69 8.61
C ALA A 142 -1.34 13.16 7.75
N ASN A 143 -1.08 11.86 7.82
CA ASN A 143 -0.16 11.18 6.93
C ASN A 143 -0.96 10.30 5.97
N THR A 144 -0.54 10.25 4.71
CA THR A 144 -1.19 9.43 3.68
C THR A 144 -0.16 8.84 2.72
N TYR A 145 -0.57 7.84 1.96
CA TYR A 145 0.25 7.24 0.91
C TYR A 145 0.21 8.09 -0.36
N VAL A 146 1.38 8.36 -0.93
CA VAL A 146 1.52 9.10 -2.19
C VAL A 146 2.07 8.15 -3.27
N PRO A 147 1.28 7.77 -4.28
CA PRO A 147 1.75 6.96 -5.40
C PRO A 147 2.74 7.76 -6.25
N GLU A 148 3.47 7.07 -7.12
CA GLU A 148 4.29 7.72 -8.14
C GLU A 148 3.41 8.59 -9.04
N GLY A 149 3.87 9.82 -9.35
CA GLY A 149 3.05 10.81 -10.06
C GLY A 149 2.21 11.71 -9.16
N GLY A 150 2.13 11.41 -7.85
CA GLY A 150 1.39 12.20 -6.88
C GLY A 150 -0.10 11.85 -6.77
N ILE A 151 -0.78 12.49 -5.83
CA ILE A 151 -2.21 12.28 -5.54
C ILE A 151 -2.86 13.59 -5.09
N SER A 152 -4.16 13.73 -5.36
CA SER A 152 -5.00 14.78 -4.80
C SER A 152 -5.83 14.21 -3.64
N VAL A 153 -5.67 14.78 -2.46
CA VAL A 153 -6.26 14.27 -1.21
C VAL A 153 -7.37 15.21 -0.76
N ALA A 154 -8.57 14.68 -0.50
CA ALA A 154 -9.66 15.46 0.07
C ALA A 154 -9.46 15.65 1.59
N VAL A 155 -9.61 16.89 2.04
CA VAL A 155 -9.69 17.26 3.46
C VAL A 155 -11.08 17.79 3.71
N GLU A 156 -11.83 17.11 4.57
CA GLU A 156 -13.22 17.43 4.90
C GLU A 156 -13.31 17.80 6.38
N ALA A 157 -14.11 18.80 6.69
CA ALA A 157 -14.38 19.21 8.07
C ALA A 157 -15.88 19.32 8.29
N PHE A 158 -16.33 18.89 9.46
CA PHE A 158 -17.71 18.93 9.91
C PHE A 158 -17.78 19.70 11.24
N ASP A 159 -18.76 20.58 11.39
CA ASP A 159 -19.03 21.25 12.68
C ASP A 159 -19.94 20.39 13.58
N LEU A 160 -20.33 20.95 14.73
CA LEU A 160 -21.27 20.31 15.65
C LEU A 160 -22.74 20.32 15.16
N ALA A 161 -23.08 21.17 14.19
CA ALA A 161 -24.39 21.25 13.55
C ALA A 161 -24.54 20.27 12.37
N GLY A 162 -23.46 19.63 11.95
CA GLY A 162 -23.38 18.70 10.83
C GLY A 162 -23.18 19.36 9.46
N LEU A 163 -22.87 20.66 9.40
CA LEU A 163 -22.49 21.30 8.14
C LEU A 163 -21.03 20.98 7.85
N SER A 164 -20.67 21.01 6.56
CA SER A 164 -19.35 20.58 6.14
C SER A 164 -18.73 21.46 5.05
N SER A 165 -17.41 21.45 5.03
CA SER A 165 -16.60 21.99 3.95
C SER A 165 -15.55 20.97 3.52
N SER A 166 -15.10 21.08 2.27
CA SER A 166 -14.13 20.16 1.69
C SER A 166 -13.14 20.92 0.82
N MET A 167 -11.89 20.47 0.81
CA MET A 167 -10.86 20.97 -0.09
C MET A 167 -9.93 19.87 -0.58
N SER A 168 -9.37 20.03 -1.77
CA SER A 168 -8.40 19.09 -2.33
C SER A 168 -6.97 19.62 -2.19
N VAL A 169 -6.06 18.78 -1.68
CA VAL A 169 -4.65 19.09 -1.45
C VAL A 169 -3.79 18.19 -2.32
N GLN A 170 -2.96 18.78 -3.19
CA GLN A 170 -2.08 18.03 -4.07
C GLN A 170 -0.77 17.66 -3.37
N LEU A 171 -0.44 16.37 -3.36
CA LEU A 171 0.84 15.83 -2.90
C LEU A 171 1.62 15.28 -4.09
N ASN A 172 2.82 15.81 -4.33
CA ASN A 172 3.62 15.46 -5.51
C ASN A 172 4.72 14.46 -5.13
N ARG A 173 4.80 13.32 -5.79
CA ARG A 173 5.93 12.40 -5.66
C ARG A 173 6.54 12.17 -7.02
N ALA A 174 7.79 12.61 -7.18
CA ALA A 174 8.58 12.25 -8.34
C ALA A 174 8.71 10.71 -8.39
N ALA A 175 8.49 10.13 -9.57
CA ALA A 175 8.96 8.79 -9.81
C ALA A 175 10.48 8.78 -9.58
N PRO A 176 11.03 7.75 -8.91
CA PRO A 176 12.49 7.62 -8.88
C PRO A 176 12.98 7.61 -10.33
N GLU A 177 13.86 8.55 -10.69
CA GLU A 177 14.63 8.40 -11.92
C GLU A 177 15.31 7.05 -11.83
N SER A 178 15.02 6.20 -12.84
CA SER A 178 15.53 4.84 -13.05
C SER A 178 16.58 4.42 -12.04
N ALA A 179 16.23 3.43 -11.19
CA ALA A 179 17.11 2.73 -10.27
C ALA A 179 18.56 2.76 -10.78
N ALA A 180 19.45 3.30 -9.95
CA ALA A 180 20.88 3.40 -10.21
C ALA A 180 21.34 2.20 -11.05
N SER A 181 21.67 2.45 -12.32
CA SER A 181 22.16 1.42 -13.22
C SER A 181 23.35 0.79 -12.54
N ILE A 182 23.28 -0.50 -12.21
CA ILE A 182 24.45 -1.27 -11.78
C ILE A 182 25.46 -1.13 -12.91
N SER A 183 26.48 -0.30 -12.69
CA SER A 183 27.57 -0.11 -13.65
C SER A 183 28.52 -1.28 -13.45
N PHE A 184 28.43 -2.28 -14.31
CA PHE A 184 29.46 -3.30 -14.40
C PHE A 184 30.73 -2.68 -15.00
N ASP A 185 31.89 -3.07 -14.47
CA ASP A 185 33.16 -2.75 -15.12
C ASP A 185 33.14 -3.28 -16.56
N ARG A 186 33.60 -2.46 -17.50
CA ARG A 186 33.74 -2.90 -18.89
C ARG A 186 34.74 -4.06 -18.94
N LEU A 187 34.27 -5.22 -19.37
CA LEU A 187 35.14 -6.37 -19.64
C LEU A 187 36.13 -5.97 -20.75
N ASN A 188 37.41 -5.85 -20.40
CA ASN A 188 38.47 -5.52 -21.35
C ASN A 188 39.24 -6.80 -21.74
N PRO A 189 39.02 -7.35 -22.95
CA PRO A 189 39.70 -8.56 -23.38
C PRO A 189 41.19 -8.33 -23.72
N LEU A 190 41.73 -7.11 -23.62
CA LEU A 190 43.11 -6.80 -23.98
C LEU A 190 44.15 -6.98 -22.86
N GLY A 191 43.73 -7.23 -21.60
CA GLY A 191 44.64 -7.24 -20.44
C GLY A 191 45.71 -8.35 -20.42
N ARG A 192 45.62 -9.36 -21.30
CA ARG A 192 46.62 -10.43 -21.46
C ARG A 192 46.54 -10.96 -22.88
N GLN A 193 47.67 -10.99 -23.59
CA GLN A 193 47.75 -11.55 -24.94
C GLN A 193 47.80 -13.08 -24.90
N VAL A 194 47.06 -13.70 -25.82
CA VAL A 194 47.02 -15.14 -26.04
C VAL A 194 47.73 -15.46 -27.35
N ALA A 195 48.38 -16.62 -27.45
CA ALA A 195 49.00 -17.07 -28.68
C ALA A 195 47.93 -17.30 -29.77
N LYS A 196 48.25 -16.95 -31.02
CA LYS A 196 47.39 -17.18 -32.17
C LYS A 196 47.14 -18.69 -32.36
N ASN A 197 45.88 -19.08 -32.51
CA ASN A 197 45.47 -20.45 -32.83
C ASN A 197 44.96 -20.53 -34.26
N ASP A 198 45.86 -20.83 -35.21
CA ASP A 198 45.53 -20.95 -36.63
C ASP A 198 44.64 -22.16 -36.97
N LYS A 199 44.45 -23.08 -36.01
CA LYS A 199 43.55 -24.22 -36.16
C LYS A 199 42.11 -23.89 -35.76
N ALA A 200 41.92 -22.82 -34.99
CA ALA A 200 40.61 -22.43 -34.51
C ALA A 200 39.76 -21.73 -35.59
N LEU A 201 38.45 -21.90 -35.49
CA LEU A 201 37.41 -21.31 -36.33
C LEU A 201 36.24 -20.90 -35.43
N ALA A 202 35.55 -19.81 -35.77
CA ALA A 202 34.33 -19.43 -35.09
C ALA A 202 33.18 -19.06 -36.05
N LEU A 203 32.01 -19.64 -35.82
CA LEU A 203 30.74 -19.15 -36.34
C LEU A 203 30.00 -18.45 -35.19
N ILE A 204 29.74 -17.16 -35.35
CA ILE A 204 29.14 -16.31 -34.32
C ILE A 204 27.85 -15.72 -34.88
N VAL A 205 26.73 -15.99 -34.22
CA VAL A 205 25.39 -15.59 -34.65
C VAL A 205 24.72 -14.81 -33.53
N GLY A 206 24.17 -13.64 -33.85
CA GLY A 206 23.46 -12.79 -32.90
C GLY A 206 22.22 -12.16 -33.52
N VAL A 207 21.04 -12.61 -33.10
CA VAL A 207 19.77 -12.13 -33.65
C VAL A 207 18.97 -11.42 -32.57
N ASP A 208 19.01 -10.09 -32.58
CA ASP A 208 18.19 -9.27 -31.69
C ASP A 208 16.82 -9.00 -32.31
N SER A 209 16.81 -8.51 -33.54
CA SER A 209 15.61 -7.95 -34.18
C SER A 209 15.00 -8.93 -35.17
N TYR A 210 14.19 -9.88 -34.69
CA TYR A 210 13.53 -10.88 -35.54
C TYR A 210 12.44 -10.29 -36.44
N ALA A 211 12.32 -10.82 -37.67
CA ALA A 211 11.28 -10.40 -38.61
C ALA A 211 9.88 -10.94 -38.25
N LYS A 212 9.81 -12.11 -37.60
CA LYS A 212 8.54 -12.84 -37.35
C LYS A 212 8.24 -13.09 -35.87
N THR A 213 9.04 -12.57 -34.94
CA THR A 213 8.81 -12.73 -33.50
C THR A 213 9.39 -11.56 -32.70
N LYS A 214 9.18 -11.58 -31.38
CA LYS A 214 9.69 -10.55 -30.46
C LYS A 214 11.21 -10.52 -30.44
N ARG A 215 11.76 -9.37 -30.09
CA ARG A 215 13.20 -9.14 -30.02
C ARG A 215 13.88 -9.96 -28.91
N ALA A 216 15.11 -10.38 -29.15
CA ALA A 216 16.03 -10.91 -28.13
C ALA A 216 17.07 -9.84 -27.78
N ILE A 217 16.73 -9.00 -26.80
CA ILE A 217 17.45 -7.76 -26.50
C ILE A 217 18.95 -8.05 -26.27
N TYR A 218 19.80 -7.31 -27.00
CA TYR A 218 21.27 -7.33 -26.92
C TYR A 218 21.98 -8.50 -27.63
N ALA A 219 21.25 -9.46 -28.22
CA ALA A 219 21.87 -10.63 -28.86
C ALA A 219 22.88 -10.28 -29.97
N ASP A 220 22.61 -9.23 -30.76
CA ASP A 220 23.54 -8.77 -31.79
C ASP A 220 24.80 -8.12 -31.19
N SER A 221 24.65 -7.39 -30.09
CA SER A 221 25.74 -6.80 -29.31
C SER A 221 26.60 -7.89 -28.67
N ASP A 222 25.98 -8.92 -28.09
CA ASP A 222 26.67 -10.05 -27.49
C ASP A 222 27.53 -10.80 -28.51
N ALA A 223 27.01 -11.03 -29.73
CA ALA A 223 27.79 -11.59 -30.83
C ALA A 223 29.01 -10.73 -31.21
N LYS A 224 28.86 -9.41 -31.26
CA LYS A 224 29.96 -8.48 -31.54
C LYS A 224 31.03 -8.51 -30.43
N VAL A 225 30.60 -8.54 -29.16
CA VAL A 225 31.52 -8.66 -28.01
C VAL A 225 32.22 -10.02 -28.02
N PHE A 226 31.51 -11.11 -28.35
CA PHE A 226 32.09 -12.44 -28.43
C PHE A 226 33.11 -12.56 -29.58
N LYS A 227 32.94 -11.84 -30.70
CA LYS A 227 33.96 -11.75 -31.76
C LYS A 227 35.27 -11.17 -31.21
N ASP A 228 35.20 -10.10 -30.42
CA ASP A 228 36.40 -9.52 -29.80
C ASP A 228 37.00 -10.51 -28.79
N TYR A 229 36.18 -11.20 -28.00
CA TYR A 229 36.67 -12.26 -27.12
C TYR A 229 37.35 -13.41 -27.89
N ALA A 230 36.77 -13.86 -29.00
CA ALA A 230 37.31 -14.93 -29.83
C ALA A 230 38.68 -14.56 -30.42
N THR A 231 38.84 -13.32 -30.90
CA THR A 231 40.13 -12.85 -31.42
C THR A 231 41.16 -12.67 -30.31
N GLN A 232 40.79 -12.04 -29.19
CA GLN A 232 41.73 -11.61 -28.14
C GLN A 232 42.05 -12.70 -27.12
N LYS A 233 41.12 -13.59 -26.82
CA LYS A 233 41.23 -14.61 -25.76
C LYS A 233 41.28 -16.04 -26.26
N LEU A 234 40.64 -16.34 -27.38
CA LEU A 234 40.73 -17.66 -28.01
C LEU A 234 41.83 -17.72 -29.08
N GLY A 235 42.44 -16.57 -29.42
CA GLY A 235 43.51 -16.48 -30.41
C GLY A 235 43.05 -16.76 -31.85
N ILE A 236 41.74 -16.70 -32.12
CA ILE A 236 41.18 -17.07 -33.42
C ILE A 236 41.49 -15.94 -34.42
N PRO A 237 42.11 -16.24 -35.58
CA PRO A 237 42.39 -15.22 -36.58
C PRO A 237 41.08 -14.62 -37.12
N SER A 238 40.99 -13.29 -37.29
CA SER A 238 39.74 -12.63 -37.72
C SER A 238 39.19 -13.14 -39.06
N ASN A 239 40.05 -13.61 -39.97
CA ASN A 239 39.64 -14.21 -41.24
C ASN A 239 39.12 -15.66 -41.11
N ARG A 240 39.17 -16.24 -39.92
CA ARG A 240 38.63 -17.54 -39.53
C ARG A 240 37.39 -17.42 -38.63
N ILE A 241 36.80 -16.22 -38.58
CA ILE A 241 35.57 -15.91 -37.86
C ILE A 241 34.50 -15.45 -38.85
N ARG A 242 33.36 -16.13 -38.90
CA ARG A 242 32.16 -15.68 -39.60
C ARG A 242 31.17 -15.14 -38.57
N VAL A 243 30.72 -13.90 -38.78
CA VAL A 243 29.73 -13.26 -37.90
C VAL A 243 28.48 -12.96 -38.72
N LEU A 244 27.32 -13.41 -38.25
CA LEU A 244 26.00 -13.11 -38.79
C LEU A 244 25.17 -12.42 -37.71
N VAL A 245 24.63 -11.24 -38.01
CA VAL A 245 23.80 -10.48 -37.07
C VAL A 245 22.52 -9.98 -37.70
N ASN A 246 21.42 -10.06 -36.95
CA ASN A 246 20.08 -9.62 -37.39
C ASN A 246 19.75 -10.10 -38.80
N ASP A 247 19.41 -9.21 -39.72
CA ASP A 247 18.99 -9.49 -41.09
C ASP A 247 20.00 -10.34 -41.89
N THR A 248 21.30 -10.28 -41.56
CA THR A 248 22.32 -11.14 -42.19
C THR A 248 22.36 -12.57 -41.64
N ALA A 249 21.60 -12.86 -40.60
CA ALA A 249 21.44 -14.19 -39.99
C ALA A 249 20.10 -14.81 -40.36
N ASP A 250 19.67 -14.65 -41.62
CA ASP A 250 18.53 -15.38 -42.17
C ASP A 250 18.83 -16.89 -42.28
N GLU A 251 17.77 -17.68 -42.47
CA GLU A 251 17.85 -19.14 -42.56
C GLU A 251 18.85 -19.60 -43.63
N ALA A 252 18.82 -18.98 -44.80
CA ALA A 252 19.66 -19.36 -45.92
C ALA A 252 21.14 -19.07 -45.66
N GLU A 253 21.48 -17.88 -45.16
CA GLU A 253 22.84 -17.50 -44.83
C GLU A 253 23.40 -18.32 -43.66
N LEU A 254 22.57 -18.67 -42.68
CA LEU A 254 22.99 -19.54 -41.58
C LEU A 254 23.29 -20.96 -42.08
N LEU A 255 22.42 -21.53 -42.92
CA LEU A 255 22.67 -22.82 -43.57
C LEU A 255 23.92 -22.79 -44.46
N LEU A 256 24.14 -21.72 -45.22
CA LEU A 256 25.36 -21.53 -46.02
C LEU A 256 26.60 -21.40 -45.10
N ALA A 257 26.50 -20.71 -43.98
CA ALA A 257 27.62 -20.59 -43.05
C ALA A 257 28.02 -21.95 -42.47
N VAL A 258 27.06 -22.80 -42.14
CA VAL A 258 27.30 -24.15 -41.58
C VAL A 258 27.72 -25.13 -42.67
N LYS A 259 26.85 -25.36 -43.66
CA LYS A 259 27.01 -26.42 -44.66
C LYS A 259 28.09 -26.11 -45.69
N ASN A 260 28.42 -24.83 -45.91
CA ASN A 260 29.41 -24.42 -46.90
C ASN A 260 30.68 -23.84 -46.27
N TRP A 261 30.57 -22.82 -45.43
CA TRP A 261 31.78 -22.16 -44.89
C TRP A 261 32.47 -23.01 -43.82
N LEU A 262 31.73 -23.45 -42.80
CA LEU A 262 32.28 -24.17 -41.66
C LEU A 262 32.76 -25.57 -42.07
N SER A 263 31.91 -26.35 -42.74
CA SER A 263 32.25 -27.71 -43.20
C SER A 263 33.53 -27.78 -44.04
N ARG A 264 33.79 -26.77 -44.90
CA ARG A 264 34.99 -26.69 -45.74
C ARG A 264 36.22 -26.19 -44.99
N ALA A 265 36.03 -25.39 -43.94
CA ALA A 265 37.11 -24.82 -43.17
C ALA A 265 37.65 -25.80 -42.11
N VAL A 266 36.77 -26.69 -41.61
CA VAL A 266 37.08 -27.69 -40.59
C VAL A 266 37.98 -28.80 -41.15
N LYS A 267 39.03 -29.11 -40.39
CA LYS A 267 39.86 -30.30 -40.62
C LYS A 267 39.62 -31.28 -39.47
N GLN A 268 39.14 -32.47 -39.81
CA GLN A 268 38.82 -33.51 -38.83
C GLN A 268 40.00 -33.76 -37.89
N ASN A 269 39.72 -33.79 -36.58
CA ASN A 269 40.70 -33.99 -35.50
C ASN A 269 41.84 -32.96 -35.44
N GLN A 270 41.74 -31.84 -36.15
CA GLN A 270 42.76 -30.80 -36.19
C GLN A 270 42.22 -29.41 -35.89
N SER A 271 40.97 -29.13 -36.26
CA SER A 271 40.35 -27.82 -36.03
C SER A 271 39.67 -27.74 -34.68
N ASP A 272 39.88 -26.60 -34.01
CA ASP A 272 39.08 -26.22 -32.84
C ASP A 272 37.90 -25.38 -33.34
N VAL A 273 36.68 -25.85 -33.14
CA VAL A 273 35.47 -25.18 -33.67
C VAL A 273 34.69 -24.56 -32.54
N TYR A 274 34.40 -23.26 -32.67
CA TYR A 274 33.56 -22.50 -31.76
C TYR A 274 32.29 -22.06 -32.47
N ILE A 275 31.14 -22.41 -31.90
CA ILE A 275 29.85 -21.90 -32.36
C ILE A 275 29.26 -21.08 -31.22
N PHE A 276 29.00 -19.81 -31.47
CA PHE A 276 28.31 -18.92 -30.55
C PHE A 276 26.99 -18.51 -31.17
N PHE A 277 25.91 -18.66 -30.40
CA PHE A 277 24.58 -18.22 -30.79
C PHE A 277 23.96 -17.43 -29.65
N ALA A 278 23.49 -16.22 -29.94
CA ALA A 278 22.65 -15.42 -29.08
C ALA A 278 21.36 -15.08 -29.83
N GLY A 279 20.21 -15.39 -29.23
CA GLY A 279 18.89 -15.25 -29.85
C GLY A 279 17.87 -16.21 -29.23
N HIS A 280 16.74 -16.38 -29.89
CA HIS A 280 15.71 -17.35 -29.51
C HIS A 280 16.12 -18.77 -29.90
N GLY A 281 16.11 -19.66 -28.90
CA GLY A 281 16.11 -21.10 -29.08
C GLY A 281 14.77 -21.68 -28.64
N LEU A 282 14.23 -22.62 -29.40
CA LEU A 282 12.92 -23.23 -29.16
C LEU A 282 13.05 -24.74 -29.18
N ALA A 283 12.28 -25.45 -28.35
CA ALA A 283 12.22 -26.90 -28.38
C ALA A 283 11.07 -27.37 -29.30
N SER A 284 11.17 -28.57 -29.85
CA SER A 284 10.05 -29.28 -30.47
C SER A 284 8.91 -29.52 -29.46
N ASP A 285 7.73 -29.87 -29.94
CA ASP A 285 6.56 -30.13 -29.10
C ASP A 285 6.76 -31.27 -28.10
N ASP A 286 7.57 -32.28 -28.46
CA ASP A 286 7.98 -33.39 -27.59
C ASP A 286 9.17 -33.03 -26.67
N GLY A 287 9.79 -31.88 -26.88
CA GLY A 287 10.95 -31.40 -26.14
C GLY A 287 12.27 -32.11 -26.47
N GLU A 288 12.30 -33.03 -27.43
CA GLU A 288 13.49 -33.83 -27.76
C GLU A 288 14.50 -33.03 -28.61
N GLN A 289 14.02 -32.12 -29.46
CA GLN A 289 14.83 -31.37 -30.41
C GLN A 289 14.93 -29.90 -30.01
N MET A 290 16.13 -29.32 -30.14
CA MET A 290 16.36 -27.88 -29.93
C MET A 290 16.67 -27.20 -31.25
N TYR A 291 15.96 -26.12 -31.53
CA TYR A 291 16.10 -25.30 -32.71
C TYR A 291 16.65 -23.93 -32.37
N LEU A 292 17.57 -23.43 -33.19
CA LEU A 292 18.04 -22.06 -33.16
C LEU A 292 17.29 -21.26 -34.22
N LEU A 293 16.66 -20.16 -33.83
CA LEU A 293 15.81 -19.37 -34.71
C LEU A 293 16.66 -18.35 -35.50
N PRO A 294 16.68 -18.39 -36.85
CA PRO A 294 17.22 -17.35 -37.70
C PRO A 294 16.37 -16.09 -37.66
N TYR A 295 16.88 -14.98 -38.21
CA TYR A 295 16.19 -13.69 -38.28
C TYR A 295 14.77 -13.76 -38.86
N ASP A 296 14.60 -14.53 -39.93
CA ASP A 296 13.34 -14.74 -40.64
C ASP A 296 12.64 -16.05 -40.24
N GLY A 297 13.12 -16.74 -39.21
CA GLY A 297 12.52 -17.96 -38.67
C GLY A 297 11.15 -17.69 -38.06
N ALA A 298 10.20 -18.60 -38.30
CA ALA A 298 8.87 -18.54 -37.73
C ALA A 298 8.76 -19.54 -36.56
N PRO A 299 8.48 -19.11 -35.32
CA PRO A 299 8.31 -20.01 -34.17
C PRO A 299 7.24 -21.09 -34.37
N GLU A 300 6.25 -20.81 -35.22
CA GLU A 300 5.17 -21.76 -35.55
C GLU A 300 5.58 -22.82 -36.59
N LEU A 301 6.76 -22.68 -37.22
CA LEU A 301 7.26 -23.56 -38.27
C LEU A 301 8.73 -23.94 -38.01
N LEU A 302 9.05 -24.40 -36.80
CA LEU A 302 10.42 -24.71 -36.36
C LEU A 302 11.13 -25.69 -37.29
N GLU A 303 10.48 -26.81 -37.61
CA GLU A 303 11.06 -27.86 -38.46
C GLU A 303 11.45 -27.39 -39.88
N LYS A 304 10.88 -26.27 -40.34
CA LYS A 304 11.07 -25.75 -41.70
C LYS A 304 11.85 -24.46 -41.78
N THR A 305 11.88 -23.67 -40.71
CA THR A 305 12.40 -22.30 -40.73
C THR A 305 13.40 -22.01 -39.62
N ALA A 306 13.78 -23.03 -38.87
CA ALA A 306 14.79 -22.94 -37.83
C ALA A 306 15.89 -23.99 -38.05
N ILE A 307 17.04 -23.79 -37.41
CA ILE A 307 18.18 -24.70 -37.54
C ILE A 307 18.17 -25.67 -36.37
N LEU A 308 18.03 -26.96 -36.65
CA LEU A 308 18.19 -27.99 -35.64
C LEU A 308 19.61 -27.94 -35.08
N ARG A 309 19.75 -27.87 -33.75
CA ARG A 309 21.04 -27.77 -33.08
C ARG A 309 21.99 -28.92 -33.44
N GLU A 310 21.46 -30.10 -33.70
CA GLU A 310 22.24 -31.27 -34.09
C GLU A 310 22.77 -31.21 -35.54
N GLU A 311 22.26 -30.30 -36.37
CA GLU A 311 22.78 -30.05 -37.72
C GLU A 311 23.99 -29.09 -37.75
N LEU A 312 24.38 -28.53 -36.59
CA LEU A 312 25.52 -27.62 -36.42
C LEU A 312 26.80 -28.37 -36.06
#